data_AF-A0A347WG57-F1
#
_entry.id   AF-A0A347WG57-F1
#
_cell.length_a   1.000
_cell.length_b   1.000
_cell.length_c   1.000
_cell.angle_alpha   90.00
_cell.angle_beta   90.00
_cell.angle_gamma   90.00
#
_symmetry.space_group_name_H-M   'P 1'
#
loop_
_entity.id
_entity.type
_entity.pdbx_description
1 polymer ?
#
loop_
_entity_poly.entity_id
_entity_poly.type
_entity_poly.pdbx_seq_one_letter_code
_entity_poly.pdbx_strand_id
1 'polypeptide(L)'
;MVDISEIWSLFIYAVVIGGLLACLFGLSAMTGTRRRGAAMGRSMSLPFESGMMPTGSARLRLPVQYYLVAMFFVIFDVETAFLLPWATVVTRVGWIGYGAAVFFIAFLAASLLYLWRAGALEWGPQPRLPRIGGKASVS
;
A
#
# COMPACT_ATOMS: atom_id res chain seq x y z
N MET A 1 -9.45 20.59 -25.47
CA MET A 1 -8.47 19.70 -26.11
C MET A 1 -7.15 20.13 -25.53
N VAL A 2 -6.47 19.27 -24.74
CA VAL A 2 -5.23 19.65 -24.04
C VAL A 2 -4.18 19.98 -25.09
N ASP A 3 -3.56 21.14 -24.98
CA ASP A 3 -2.52 21.57 -25.91
C ASP A 3 -1.21 20.82 -25.64
N ILE A 4 -0.45 20.54 -26.69
CA ILE A 4 0.85 19.84 -26.59
C ILE A 4 1.81 20.60 -25.66
N SER A 5 1.70 21.93 -25.60
CA SER A 5 2.45 22.80 -24.69
C SER A 5 2.17 22.52 -23.21
N GLU A 6 0.95 22.17 -22.83
CA GLU A 6 0.60 21.84 -21.44
C GLU A 6 1.26 20.54 -21.01
N ILE A 7 1.30 19.54 -21.90
CA ILE A 7 1.99 18.27 -21.64
C ILE A 7 3.49 18.53 -21.42
N TRP A 8 4.12 19.34 -22.28
CA TRP A 8 5.53 19.73 -22.10
C TRP A 8 5.76 20.50 -20.79
N SER A 9 4.85 21.37 -20.39
CA SER A 9 4.91 22.08 -19.11
C SER A 9 4.88 21.11 -17.92
N LEU A 10 4.02 20.09 -17.95
CA LEU A 10 3.97 19.04 -16.92
C LEU A 10 5.27 18.24 -16.84
N PHE A 11 5.87 17.89 -17.98
CA PHE A 11 7.17 17.20 -18.02
C PHE A 11 8.28 18.07 -17.43
N ILE A 12 8.36 19.34 -17.82
CA ILE A 12 9.35 20.28 -17.29
C ILE A 12 9.16 20.44 -15.78
N TYR A 13 7.93 20.61 -15.31
CA TYR A 13 7.62 20.71 -13.89
C TYR A 13 8.07 19.47 -13.11
N ALA A 14 7.80 18.26 -13.63
CA ALA A 14 8.24 17.02 -13.02
C ALA A 14 9.78 16.90 -12.96
N VAL A 15 10.48 17.33 -14.02
CA VAL A 15 11.96 17.36 -14.06
C VAL A 15 12.53 18.35 -13.05
N VAL A 16 11.94 19.55 -12.94
CA VAL A 16 12.37 20.56 -11.97
C VAL A 16 12.20 20.05 -10.55
N ILE A 17 11.06 19.44 -10.21
CA ILE A 17 10.85 18.82 -8.89
C ILE A 17 11.83 17.68 -8.65
N GLY A 18 12.00 16.78 -9.62
CA GLY A 18 12.95 15.67 -9.51
C GLY A 18 14.38 16.17 -9.29
N GLY A 19 14.79 17.20 -10.02
CA GLY A 19 16.08 17.86 -9.87
C GLY A 19 16.25 18.55 -8.52
N LEU A 20 15.22 19.25 -8.04
CA LEU A 20 15.21 19.85 -6.71
C LEU A 20 15.36 18.80 -5.61
N LEU A 21 14.58 17.72 -5.67
CA LEU A 21 14.68 16.60 -4.72
C LEU A 21 16.08 15.98 -4.77
N ALA A 22 16.61 15.71 -5.96
CA ALA A 22 17.97 15.19 -6.12
C ALA A 22 19.04 16.14 -5.56
N CYS A 23 18.89 17.44 -5.77
CA CYS A 23 19.76 18.46 -5.21
C CYS A 23 19.68 18.47 -3.68
N LEU A 24 18.47 18.41 -3.11
CA LEU A 24 18.27 18.34 -1.65
C LEU A 24 18.88 17.06 -1.06
N PHE A 25 18.67 15.90 -1.68
CA PHE A 25 19.30 14.65 -1.26
C PHE A 25 20.83 14.72 -1.39
N GLY A 26 21.34 15.34 -2.45
CA GLY A 26 22.78 15.55 -2.67
C GLY A 26 23.41 16.48 -1.64
N LEU A 27 22.82 17.65 -1.42
CA LEU A 27 23.24 18.61 -0.40
C LEU A 27 23.17 18.00 0.99
N SER A 28 22.09 17.29 1.33
CA SER A 28 21.96 16.56 2.60
C SER A 28 23.06 15.51 2.76
N ALA A 29 23.43 14.81 1.68
CA ALA A 29 24.52 13.84 1.70
C ALA A 29 25.91 14.48 1.82
N MET A 30 26.10 15.73 1.35
CA MET A 30 27.35 16.48 1.40
C MET A 30 27.55 17.25 2.73
N THR A 31 26.49 17.86 3.27
CA THR A 31 26.55 18.66 4.51
C THR A 31 26.31 17.83 5.77
N GLY A 32 25.68 16.67 5.65
CA GLY A 32 25.50 15.75 6.77
C GLY A 32 26.85 15.31 7.34
N THR A 33 27.01 15.38 8.66
CA THR A 33 28.17 14.84 9.40
C THR A 33 28.16 13.32 9.30
N ARG A 34 28.60 12.83 8.14
CA ARG A 34 28.58 11.41 7.78
C ARG A 34 29.59 10.68 8.67
N ARG A 35 29.11 10.07 9.75
CA ARG A 35 29.87 9.06 10.49
C ARG A 35 29.97 7.81 9.61
N ARG A 36 30.94 7.78 8.69
CA ARG A 36 31.27 6.62 7.85
C ARG A 36 32.33 5.75 8.55
N GLY A 37 32.24 4.42 8.40
CA GLY A 37 33.25 3.50 8.92
C GLY A 37 33.28 3.40 10.44
N ALA A 38 34.47 3.43 11.06
CA ALA A 38 34.68 3.17 12.49
C ALA A 38 33.98 4.14 13.46
N ALA A 39 33.54 5.32 12.98
CA ALA A 39 32.76 6.29 13.76
C ALA A 39 31.24 5.96 13.78
N MET A 40 30.77 5.06 12.92
CA MET A 40 29.42 4.52 12.94
C MET A 40 29.36 3.46 14.04
N GLY A 41 28.87 3.83 15.22
CA GLY A 41 28.73 2.89 16.34
C GLY A 41 27.86 1.69 15.95
N ARG A 42 28.18 0.51 16.47
CA ARG A 42 27.48 -0.76 16.21
C ARG A 42 25.96 -0.68 16.48
N SER A 43 25.54 0.23 17.37
CA SER A 43 24.14 0.53 17.70
C SER A 43 23.39 1.32 16.63
N MET A 44 24.07 2.08 15.77
CA MET A 44 23.45 2.94 14.75
C MET A 44 23.05 2.17 13.49
N SER A 45 23.60 0.97 13.28
CA SER A 45 23.25 0.08 12.16
C SER A 45 22.25 -1.03 12.53
N LEU A 46 21.83 -1.10 13.80
CA LEU A 46 20.87 -2.10 14.27
C LEU A 46 19.43 -1.55 14.13
N PRO A 47 18.46 -2.38 13.71
CA PRO A 47 17.04 -2.05 13.79
C PRO A 47 16.66 -1.56 15.20
N PHE A 48 15.84 -0.52 15.26
CA PHE A 48 15.42 0.05 16.53
C PHE A 48 14.42 -0.87 17.24
N GLU A 49 14.87 -1.51 18.32
CA GLU A 49 14.04 -2.35 19.16
C GLU A 49 14.43 -2.18 20.64
N SER A 50 14.43 -0.92 21.11
CA SER A 50 14.63 -0.53 22.51
C SER A 50 15.83 -1.19 23.22
N GLY A 51 16.96 -1.36 22.51
CA GLY A 51 18.19 -1.94 23.05
C GLY A 51 18.26 -3.47 23.02
N MET A 52 17.26 -4.15 22.48
CA MET A 52 17.30 -5.59 22.22
C MET A 52 18.10 -5.87 20.96
N MET A 53 19.00 -6.85 21.01
CA MET A 53 19.64 -7.34 19.79
C MET A 53 18.58 -8.01 18.90
N PRO A 54 18.55 -7.75 17.58
CA PRO A 54 17.60 -8.37 16.67
C PRO A 54 17.74 -9.90 16.77
N THR A 55 16.69 -10.57 17.22
CA THR A 55 16.66 -12.03 17.35
C THR A 55 15.75 -12.61 16.28
N GLY A 56 16.29 -13.51 15.46
CA GLY A 56 15.54 -14.21 14.42
C GLY A 56 15.47 -13.50 13.07
N SER A 57 14.93 -14.20 12.07
CA SER A 57 14.75 -13.66 10.73
C SER A 57 13.49 -12.78 10.67
N ALA A 58 13.58 -11.59 10.04
CA ALA A 58 12.45 -10.68 9.80
C ALA A 58 11.36 -11.22 8.84
N ARG A 59 11.36 -12.52 8.53
CA ARG A 59 10.36 -13.20 7.70
C ARG A 59 9.14 -13.58 8.54
N LEU A 60 8.43 -12.57 9.05
CA LEU A 60 7.12 -12.79 9.62
C LEU A 60 6.14 -13.06 8.47
N ARG A 61 5.27 -14.07 8.63
CA ARG A 61 4.13 -14.24 7.71
C ARG A 61 3.20 -13.06 7.95
N LEU A 62 3.17 -12.14 6.99
CA LEU A 62 2.22 -11.04 7.02
C LEU A 62 0.79 -11.61 6.98
N PRO A 63 -0.13 -11.05 7.77
CA PRO A 63 -1.54 -11.43 7.73
C PRO A 63 -2.11 -11.34 6.30
N VAL A 64 -2.89 -12.35 5.88
CA VAL A 64 -3.51 -12.42 4.53
C VAL A 64 -4.44 -11.22 4.23
N GLN A 65 -4.93 -10.56 5.28
CA GLN A 65 -5.78 -9.38 5.24
C GLN A 65 -5.19 -8.27 4.36
N TYR A 66 -3.87 -8.04 4.42
CA TYR A 66 -3.22 -7.03 3.58
C TYR A 66 -3.33 -7.33 2.08
N TYR A 67 -3.24 -8.61 1.70
CA TYR A 67 -3.42 -9.04 0.31
C TYR A 67 -4.86 -8.84 -0.15
N LEU A 68 -5.84 -9.18 0.69
CA LEU A 68 -7.26 -9.03 0.37
C LEU A 68 -7.65 -7.56 0.15
N VAL A 69 -7.14 -6.64 0.99
CA VAL A 69 -7.36 -5.20 0.83
C VAL A 69 -6.68 -4.68 -0.45
N ALA A 70 -5.46 -5.11 -0.74
CA ALA A 70 -4.75 -4.70 -1.96
C ALA A 70 -5.47 -5.19 -3.23
N MET A 71 -5.95 -6.44 -3.24
CA MET A 71 -6.71 -6.99 -4.36
C MET A 71 -8.03 -6.25 -4.55
N PHE A 72 -8.76 -5.94 -3.46
CA PHE A 72 -9.98 -5.13 -3.53
C PHE A 72 -9.70 -3.72 -4.07
N PHE A 73 -8.61 -3.07 -3.66
CA PHE A 73 -8.21 -1.77 -4.18
C PHE A 73 -7.96 -1.80 -5.70
N VAL A 74 -7.27 -2.82 -6.21
CA VAL A 74 -7.02 -2.98 -7.65
C VAL A 74 -8.33 -3.15 -8.43
N ILE A 75 -9.27 -3.96 -7.93
CA ILE A 75 -10.58 -4.16 -8.56
C ILE A 75 -11.37 -2.83 -8.55
N PHE A 76 -11.41 -2.15 -7.41
CA PHE A 76 -12.05 -0.84 -7.26
C PHE A 76 -11.47 0.23 -8.21
N ASP A 77 -10.15 0.26 -8.38
CA ASP A 77 -9.45 1.18 -9.28
C ASP A 77 -9.85 0.92 -10.74
N VAL A 78 -9.91 -0.35 -11.15
CA VAL A 78 -10.37 -0.74 -12.49
C VAL A 78 -11.83 -0.34 -12.72
N GLU A 79 -12.73 -0.55 -11.75
CA GLU A 79 -14.12 -0.12 -11.88
C GLU A 79 -14.26 1.40 -11.99
N THR A 80 -13.45 2.15 -11.24
CA THR A 80 -13.41 3.61 -11.32
C THR A 80 -12.93 4.09 -12.68
N ALA A 81 -11.95 3.40 -13.29
CA ALA A 81 -11.50 3.68 -14.65
C ALA A 81 -12.61 3.53 -15.70
N PHE A 82 -13.63 2.69 -15.45
CA PHE A 82 -14.83 2.62 -16.29
C PHE A 82 -15.88 3.69 -15.96
N LEU A 83 -16.07 3.99 -14.66
CA LEU A 83 -17.05 4.98 -14.22
C LEU A 83 -16.65 6.42 -14.60
N LEU A 84 -15.35 6.75 -14.62
CA LEU A 84 -14.87 8.10 -14.91
C LEU A 84 -15.25 8.58 -16.33
N PRO A 85 -14.96 7.84 -17.43
CA PRO A 85 -15.45 8.22 -18.75
C PRO A 85 -16.98 8.23 -18.84
N TRP A 86 -17.65 7.24 -18.24
CA TRP A 86 -19.11 7.17 -18.22
C TRP A 86 -19.73 8.42 -17.58
N ALA A 87 -19.16 8.94 -16.49
CA ALA A 87 -19.63 10.14 -15.81
C ALA A 87 -19.62 11.38 -16.73
N THR A 88 -18.71 11.44 -17.71
CA THR A 88 -18.67 12.55 -18.68
C THR A 88 -19.81 12.52 -19.70
N VAL A 89 -20.42 11.35 -19.92
CA VAL A 89 -21.47 11.14 -20.95
C VAL A 89 -22.80 10.67 -20.37
N VAL A 90 -22.99 10.72 -19.04
CA VAL A 90 -24.18 10.18 -18.35
C VAL A 90 -25.51 10.67 -18.94
N THR A 91 -25.57 11.94 -19.36
CA THR A 91 -26.76 12.56 -19.97
C THR A 91 -27.10 12.00 -21.36
N ARG A 92 -26.14 11.40 -22.06
CA ARG A 92 -26.32 10.83 -23.41
C ARG A 92 -26.72 9.36 -23.38
N VAL A 93 -26.28 8.61 -22.37
CA VAL A 93 -26.53 7.16 -22.26
C VAL A 93 -27.88 6.86 -21.58
N GLY A 94 -28.44 7.84 -20.85
CA GLY A 94 -29.77 7.74 -20.25
C GLY A 94 -29.86 6.65 -19.17
N TRP A 95 -31.08 6.16 -18.93
CA TRP A 95 -31.39 5.23 -17.83
C TRP A 95 -30.63 3.90 -17.89
N ILE A 96 -30.32 3.40 -19.09
CA ILE A 96 -29.58 2.14 -19.26
C ILE A 96 -28.15 2.29 -18.73
N GLY A 97 -27.47 3.39 -19.10
CA GLY A 97 -26.13 3.68 -18.59
C GLY A 97 -26.11 3.92 -17.08
N TYR A 98 -27.15 4.58 -16.57
CA TYR A 98 -27.32 4.76 -15.12
C TYR A 98 -27.48 3.43 -14.38
N GLY A 99 -28.33 2.52 -14.88
CA GLY A 99 -28.51 1.20 -14.30
C GLY A 99 -27.21 0.37 -14.30
N ALA A 100 -26.43 0.45 -15.38
CA ALA A 100 -25.13 -0.21 -15.45
C ALA A 100 -24.14 0.33 -14.40
N ALA A 101 -24.05 1.65 -14.22
CA ALA A 101 -23.16 2.23 -13.21
C ALA A 101 -23.58 1.88 -11.77
N VAL A 102 -24.89 1.88 -11.49
CA VAL A 102 -25.42 1.45 -10.18
C VAL A 102 -25.08 -0.02 -9.93
N PHE A 103 -25.18 -0.88 -10.94
CA PHE A 103 -24.82 -2.29 -10.82
C PHE A 103 -23.33 -2.48 -10.49
N PHE A 104 -22.43 -1.76 -11.17
CA PHE A 104 -20.99 -1.77 -10.86
C PHE A 104 -20.72 -1.40 -9.40
N ILE A 105 -21.26 -0.26 -8.95
CA ILE A 105 -21.10 0.19 -7.57
C ILE A 105 -21.68 -0.82 -6.56
N ALA A 106 -22.86 -1.38 -6.85
CA ALA A 106 -23.48 -2.38 -5.99
C ALA A 106 -22.65 -3.67 -5.89
N PHE A 107 -22.00 -4.07 -6.99
CA PHE A 107 -21.13 -5.25 -7.02
C PHE A 107 -19.89 -5.06 -6.11
N LEU A 108 -19.25 -3.90 -6.15
CA LEU A 108 -18.18 -3.55 -5.22
C LEU A 108 -18.67 -3.52 -3.78
N ALA A 109 -19.82 -2.89 -3.51
CA ALA A 109 -20.38 -2.81 -2.18
C ALA A 109 -20.68 -4.21 -1.62
N ALA A 110 -21.22 -5.11 -2.43
CA ALA A 110 -21.46 -6.50 -2.07
C ALA A 110 -20.15 -7.26 -1.79
N SER A 111 -19.14 -7.07 -2.63
CA SER A 111 -17.81 -7.66 -2.46
C SER A 111 -17.13 -7.20 -1.17
N LEU A 112 -17.21 -5.90 -0.87
CA LEU A 112 -16.69 -5.32 0.36
C LEU A 112 -17.45 -5.82 1.59
N LEU A 113 -18.78 -5.89 1.51
CA LEU A 113 -19.62 -6.41 2.59
C LEU A 113 -19.29 -7.88 2.88
N TYR A 114 -19.10 -8.70 1.84
CA TYR A 114 -18.66 -10.08 1.99
C TYR A 114 -17.31 -10.16 2.70
N LEU A 115 -16.34 -9.35 2.26
CA LEU A 115 -15.00 -9.32 2.84
C LEU A 115 -15.01 -8.89 4.31
N TRP A 116 -15.86 -7.92 4.65
CA TRP A 116 -16.07 -7.48 6.01
C TRP A 116 -16.67 -8.60 6.87
N ARG A 117 -17.72 -9.27 6.39
CA ARG A 117 -18.33 -10.40 7.12
C ARG A 117 -17.39 -11.60 7.28
N ALA A 118 -16.45 -11.79 6.36
CA ALA A 118 -15.44 -12.85 6.42
C ALA A 118 -14.33 -12.57 7.45
N GLY A 119 -14.36 -11.43 8.17
CA GLY A 119 -13.33 -11.06 9.14
C GLY A 119 -12.00 -10.67 8.51
N ALA A 120 -11.95 -10.49 7.18
CA ALA A 120 -10.74 -10.04 6.50
C ALA A 120 -10.36 -8.58 6.82
N LEU A 121 -11.31 -7.83 7.39
CA LEU A 121 -11.08 -6.49 7.96
C LEU A 121 -10.85 -6.50 9.48
N GLU A 122 -10.92 -7.65 10.16
CA GLU A 122 -10.74 -7.71 11.60
C GLU A 122 -9.26 -7.84 11.96
N TRP A 123 -8.75 -6.78 12.59
CA TRP A 123 -7.38 -6.66 13.05
C TRP A 123 -7.33 -6.99 14.54
N GLY A 124 -7.30 -8.29 14.86
CA GLY A 124 -7.22 -8.78 16.24
C GLY A 124 -6.12 -9.83 16.42
N PRO A 125 -5.44 -9.90 17.58
CA PRO A 125 -4.52 -10.99 17.89
C PRO A 125 -5.27 -12.32 17.83
N GLN A 126 -4.97 -13.14 16.82
CA GLN A 126 -5.46 -14.52 16.77
C GLN A 126 -4.83 -15.28 17.95
N PRO A 127 -5.63 -15.84 18.89
CA PRO A 127 -5.08 -16.62 19.98
C PRO A 127 -4.32 -17.81 19.37
N ARG A 128 -2.99 -17.79 19.49
CA ARG A 128 -2.20 -18.99 19.21
C ARG A 128 -2.56 -20.00 20.29
N LEU A 129 -3.48 -20.89 19.97
CA LEU A 129 -3.79 -22.01 20.86
C LEU A 129 -2.47 -22.73 21.19
N PRO A 130 -2.20 -23.03 22.46
CA PRO A 130 -1.03 -23.81 22.84
C PRO A 130 -1.08 -25.14 22.09
N ARG A 131 0.02 -25.47 21.40
CA ARG A 131 0.19 -26.78 20.77
C ARG A 131 0.34 -27.81 21.89
N ILE A 132 -0.78 -28.28 22.44
CA ILE A 132 -0.81 -29.43 23.35
C ILE A 132 -0.54 -30.65 22.47
N GLY A 133 0.73 -31.09 22.43
CA GLY A 133 1.12 -32.21 21.57
C GLY A 133 2.62 -32.43 21.51
N GLY A 134 3.26 -32.62 22.67
CA GLY A 134 4.61 -33.14 22.79
C GLY A 134 4.60 -34.17 23.91
N LYS A 135 4.52 -35.45 23.53
CA LYS A 135 4.41 -36.59 24.43
C LYS A 135 5.46 -36.52 25.55
N ALA A 136 5.00 -36.61 26.79
CA ALA A 136 5.81 -37.15 27.86
C ALA A 136 6.04 -38.63 27.55
N SER A 137 7.19 -38.96 26.95
CA SER A 137 7.70 -40.34 27.02
C SER A 137 8.52 -40.45 28.29
N VAL A 138 7.82 -40.90 29.32
CA VAL A 138 8.38 -41.57 30.49
C VAL A 138 9.06 -42.84 30.04
N SER A 139 10.35 -42.99 30.36
CA SER A 139 11.07 -44.21 30.80
C SER A 139 12.55 -44.09 30.45
#